data_AF-A0A6M0INZ3-F1
#
_entry.id   AF-A0A6M0INZ3-F1
#
_cell.length_a   1.000
_cell.length_b   1.000
_cell.length_c   1.000
_cell.angle_alpha   90.00
_cell.angle_beta   90.00
_cell.angle_gamma   90.00
#
_symmetry.space_group_name_H-M   'P 1'
#
loop_
_entity.id
_entity.type
_entity.pdbx_description
1 polymer ?
#
loop_
_entity_poly.entity_id
_entity_poly.type
_entity_poly.pdbx_seq_one_letter_code
_entity_poly.pdbx_strand_id
1 'polypeptide(L)'
;MITQDQNQTSLIEQTVNTFDGSIGETTAVDGLSIIDQWLNRLDVAGDEDTDDIADTLESLRAEVHTAQQHNRPDNQRIAALLVDLIDQTRKVAASAEASAEQTELAQLIATLENLHRQVAQESTQN
;
A
#
# COMPACT_ATOMS: atom_id res chain seq x y z
N MET A 1 -26.63 9.52 -5.14
CA MET A 1 -25.47 10.15 -4.47
C MET A 1 -24.27 9.35 -4.92
N ILE A 2 -23.44 9.92 -5.80
CA ILE A 2 -22.23 9.28 -6.34
C ILE A 2 -21.08 10.17 -5.88
N THR A 3 -20.55 9.90 -4.69
CA THR A 3 -19.43 10.69 -4.12
C THR A 3 -18.20 9.81 -3.88
N GLN A 4 -18.28 8.51 -4.20
CA GLN A 4 -17.21 7.54 -3.94
C GLN A 4 -16.07 7.69 -4.97
N ASP A 5 -16.38 7.86 -6.25
CA ASP A 5 -15.44 7.79 -7.38
C ASP A 5 -14.31 8.86 -7.40
N GLN A 6 -14.59 10.08 -6.92
CA GLN A 6 -13.62 11.19 -6.97
C GLN A 6 -12.53 11.10 -5.90
N ASN A 7 -12.89 10.63 -4.70
CA ASN A 7 -11.91 10.47 -3.61
C ASN A 7 -10.99 9.27 -3.91
N GLN A 8 -11.58 8.25 -4.51
CA GLN A 8 -10.96 7.00 -4.94
C GLN A 8 -9.89 7.20 -6.03
N THR A 9 -10.24 7.88 -7.13
CA THR A 9 -9.29 8.21 -8.20
C THR A 9 -8.14 9.08 -7.68
N SER A 10 -8.44 10.03 -6.79
CA SER A 10 -7.44 10.94 -6.21
C SER A 10 -6.44 10.21 -5.29
N LEU A 11 -6.88 9.21 -4.53
CA LEU A 11 -5.98 8.38 -3.72
C LEU A 11 -5.03 7.57 -4.61
N ILE A 12 -5.55 7.02 -5.70
CA ILE A 12 -4.78 6.24 -6.66
C ILE A 12 -3.73 7.11 -7.37
N GLU A 13 -4.12 8.31 -7.83
CA GLU A 13 -3.19 9.25 -8.47
C GLU A 13 -2.10 9.71 -7.50
N GLN A 14 -2.46 9.99 -6.24
CA GLN A 14 -1.49 10.30 -5.17
C GLN A 14 -0.55 9.13 -4.93
N THR A 15 -1.10 7.92 -4.88
CA THR A 15 -0.32 6.69 -4.70
C THR A 15 0.71 6.52 -5.82
N VAL A 16 0.27 6.60 -7.07
CA VAL A 16 1.18 6.52 -8.23
C VAL A 16 2.21 7.64 -8.18
N ASN A 17 1.82 8.88 -7.93
CA ASN A 17 2.75 10.02 -7.94
C ASN A 17 3.81 9.92 -6.84
N THR A 18 3.41 9.57 -5.62
CA THR A 18 4.33 9.39 -4.49
C THR A 18 5.33 8.27 -4.77
N PHE A 19 4.89 7.13 -5.32
CA PHE A 19 5.76 5.98 -5.56
C PHE A 19 6.46 5.95 -6.94
N ASP A 20 6.09 6.82 -7.89
CA ASP A 20 6.74 7.02 -9.20
C ASP A 20 7.91 8.02 -9.14
N GLY A 21 7.95 8.86 -8.11
CA GLY A 21 9.07 9.76 -7.83
C GLY A 21 10.38 9.01 -7.53
N SER A 22 11.52 9.57 -7.99
CA SER A 22 12.84 9.06 -7.60
C SER A 22 13.02 9.11 -6.08
N ILE A 23 13.37 7.97 -5.50
CA ILE A 23 13.38 7.61 -4.06
C ILE A 23 14.13 8.60 -3.14
N GLY A 24 14.94 9.51 -3.68
CA GLY A 24 15.64 10.51 -2.89
C GLY A 24 14.75 11.61 -2.29
N GLU A 25 13.56 11.86 -2.85
CA GLU A 25 12.67 12.96 -2.43
C GLU A 25 11.30 12.49 -1.95
N THR A 26 10.84 11.30 -2.35
CA THR A 26 9.67 10.67 -1.75
C THR A 26 10.03 10.22 -0.35
N THR A 27 9.81 11.09 0.63
CA THR A 27 10.10 10.76 2.01
C THR A 27 9.20 9.60 2.43
N ALA A 28 9.72 8.66 3.22
CA ALA A 28 8.93 7.57 3.77
C ALA A 28 7.67 8.04 4.57
N VAL A 29 7.55 9.34 4.84
CA VAL A 29 6.35 10.01 5.39
C VAL A 29 5.19 10.06 4.38
N ASP A 30 5.47 10.30 3.11
CA ASP A 30 4.45 10.29 2.05
C ASP A 30 3.91 8.87 1.83
N GLY A 31 4.78 7.86 1.89
CA GLY A 31 4.39 6.45 1.82
C GLY A 31 3.50 6.01 3.00
N LEU A 32 3.83 6.46 4.22
CA LEU A 32 3.00 6.21 5.43
C LEU A 32 1.61 6.86 5.31
N SER A 33 1.55 8.09 4.82
CA SER A 33 0.29 8.83 4.65
C SER A 33 -0.63 8.16 3.62
N ILE A 34 -0.08 7.47 2.62
CA ILE A 34 -0.88 6.68 1.68
C ILE A 34 -1.39 5.39 2.33
N ILE A 35 -0.57 4.70 3.13
CA ILE A 35 -1.00 3.50 3.86
C ILE A 35 -2.16 3.85 4.80
N ASP A 36 -2.08 4.98 5.53
CA ASP A 36 -3.17 5.47 6.37
C ASP A 36 -4.46 5.76 5.57
N GLN A 37 -4.35 6.32 4.35
CA GLN A 37 -5.52 6.57 3.50
C GLN A 37 -6.15 5.29 2.97
N TRP A 38 -5.36 4.27 2.64
CA TRP A 38 -5.87 2.95 2.26
C TRP A 38 -6.54 2.26 3.44
N LEU A 39 -5.94 2.29 4.63
CA LEU A 39 -6.55 1.75 5.86
C LEU A 39 -7.92 2.38 6.14
N ASN A 40 -8.01 3.71 6.11
CA ASN A 40 -9.29 4.42 6.29
C ASN A 40 -10.32 4.04 5.21
N ARG A 41 -9.86 3.79 3.99
CA ARG A 41 -10.74 3.41 2.89
C ARG A 41 -11.27 1.98 3.04
N LEU A 42 -10.44 1.03 3.44
CA LEU A 42 -10.86 -0.34 3.70
C LEU A 42 -11.84 -0.40 4.88
N ASP A 43 -11.57 0.37 5.93
CA ASP A 43 -12.50 0.55 7.07
C ASP A 43 -13.87 1.10 6.63
N VAL A 44 -13.88 2.07 5.71
CA VAL A 44 -15.13 2.62 5.15
C VAL A 44 -15.85 1.63 4.23
N ALA A 45 -15.12 0.77 3.52
CA ALA A 45 -15.71 -0.28 2.69
C ALA A 45 -16.38 -1.35 3.58
N GLY A 46 -15.79 -1.67 4.73
CA GLY A 46 -16.36 -2.55 5.75
C GLY A 46 -16.58 -3.97 5.26
N ASP A 47 -15.72 -4.43 4.34
CA ASP A 47 -15.83 -5.72 3.66
C ASP A 47 -14.94 -6.76 4.35
N GLU A 48 -15.52 -7.90 4.73
CA GLU A 48 -14.81 -8.97 5.46
C GLU A 48 -13.65 -9.54 4.65
N ASP A 49 -13.70 -9.49 3.31
CA ASP A 49 -12.60 -9.93 2.45
C ASP A 49 -11.41 -8.96 2.49
N THR A 50 -11.63 -7.71 2.93
CA THR A 50 -10.59 -6.68 3.04
C THR A 50 -9.98 -6.52 4.43
N ASP A 51 -10.53 -7.18 5.46
CA ASP A 51 -10.01 -7.15 6.84
C ASP A 51 -8.55 -7.63 6.91
N ASP A 52 -8.24 -8.76 6.27
CA ASP A 52 -6.87 -9.30 6.24
C ASP A 52 -5.87 -8.29 5.60
N ILE A 53 -6.31 -7.58 4.55
CA ILE A 53 -5.50 -6.54 3.89
C ILE A 53 -5.25 -5.38 4.86
N ALA A 54 -6.28 -4.97 5.61
CA ALA A 54 -6.17 -3.89 6.59
C ALA A 54 -5.21 -4.26 7.74
N ASP A 55 -5.31 -5.46 8.30
CA ASP A 55 -4.39 -5.98 9.33
C ASP A 55 -2.93 -5.97 8.85
N THR A 56 -2.71 -6.37 7.60
CA THR A 56 -1.38 -6.43 7.01
C THR A 56 -0.83 -5.03 6.69
N LEU A 57 -1.68 -4.09 6.28
CA LEU A 57 -1.32 -2.67 6.11
C LEU A 57 -0.96 -2.01 7.44
N GLU A 58 -1.69 -2.32 8.51
CA GLU A 58 -1.38 -1.81 9.84
C GLU A 58 -0.02 -2.33 10.32
N SER A 59 0.26 -3.60 10.08
CA SER A 59 1.56 -4.22 10.37
C SER A 59 2.70 -3.57 9.57
N LEU A 60 2.49 -3.33 8.26
CA LEU A 60 3.45 -2.62 7.41
C LEU A 60 3.72 -1.21 7.91
N ARG A 61 2.66 -0.47 8.25
CA ARG A 61 2.74 0.88 8.80
C ARG A 61 3.57 0.93 10.08
N ALA A 62 3.30 0.01 11.01
CA ALA A 62 4.04 -0.08 12.25
C ALA A 62 5.54 -0.34 12.00
N GLU A 63 5.87 -1.26 11.10
CA GLU A 63 7.25 -1.59 10.75
C GLU A 63 7.98 -0.40 10.12
N VAL A 64 7.36 0.29 9.15
CA VAL A 64 7.93 1.48 8.51
C VAL A 64 8.10 2.63 9.53
N HIS A 65 7.13 2.82 10.42
CA HIS A 65 7.23 3.82 11.47
C HIS A 65 8.36 3.51 12.46
N THR A 66 8.51 2.25 12.90
CA THR A 66 9.62 1.79 13.73
C THR A 66 10.96 1.99 13.02
N ALA A 67 11.04 1.63 11.73
CA ALA A 67 12.22 1.83 10.89
C ALA A 67 12.67 3.30 10.87
N GLN A 68 11.73 4.24 10.71
CA GLN A 68 11.98 5.67 10.74
C GLN A 68 12.43 6.16 12.12
N GLN A 69 11.72 5.75 13.18
CA GLN A 69 12.03 6.21 14.54
C GLN A 69 13.39 5.74 15.05
N HIS A 70 13.76 4.51 14.72
CA HIS A 70 15.00 3.89 15.19
C HIS A 70 16.15 3.96 14.17
N ASN A 71 15.92 4.58 13.01
CA ASN A 71 16.85 4.62 11.88
C ASN A 71 17.45 3.23 11.56
N ARG A 72 16.61 2.20 11.68
CA ARG A 72 16.94 0.78 11.53
C ARG A 72 15.82 0.09 10.77
N PRO A 73 15.80 0.23 9.43
CA PRO A 73 14.79 -0.42 8.62
C PRO A 73 15.04 -1.93 8.57
N ASP A 74 14.05 -2.73 8.97
CA ASP A 74 14.05 -4.17 8.74
C ASP A 74 13.48 -4.45 7.34
N ASN A 75 14.31 -4.19 6.33
CA ASN A 75 13.90 -4.29 4.94
C ASN A 75 13.42 -5.69 4.56
N GLN A 76 13.93 -6.73 5.23
CA GLN A 76 13.46 -8.10 5.04
C GLN A 76 12.01 -8.28 5.52
N ARG A 77 11.69 -7.74 6.70
CA ARG A 77 10.33 -7.79 7.23
C ARG A 77 9.36 -6.93 6.44
N ILE A 78 9.77 -5.71 6.07
CA ILE A 78 8.98 -4.82 5.21
C ILE A 78 8.70 -5.49 3.85
N ALA A 79 9.72 -6.09 3.22
CA ALA A 79 9.53 -6.81 1.96
C ALA A 79 8.57 -8.00 2.08
N ALA A 80 8.66 -8.78 3.17
CA ALA A 80 7.75 -9.89 3.42
C ALA A 80 6.29 -9.41 3.58
N LEU A 81 6.08 -8.34 4.35
CA LEU A 81 4.75 -7.73 4.53
C LEU A 81 4.18 -7.23 3.20
N LEU A 82 5.00 -6.59 2.36
CA LEU A 82 4.57 -6.12 1.05
C LEU A 82 4.14 -7.26 0.12
N VAL A 83 4.87 -8.37 0.12
CA VAL A 83 4.52 -9.57 -0.66
C VAL A 83 3.18 -10.15 -0.21
N ASP A 84 2.97 -10.24 1.11
CA ASP A 84 1.73 -10.75 1.68
C ASP A 84 0.54 -9.86 1.29
N LEU A 85 0.73 -8.55 1.37
CA LEU A 85 -0.24 -7.54 0.97
C LEU A 85 -0.60 -7.62 -0.51
N ILE A 86 0.38 -7.82 -1.40
CA ILE A 86 0.16 -8.02 -2.83
C ILE A 86 -0.70 -9.26 -3.07
N ASP A 87 -0.39 -10.37 -2.40
CA ASP A 87 -1.11 -11.63 -2.58
C ASP A 87 -2.57 -11.54 -2.10
N GLN A 88 -2.78 -10.94 -0.93
CA GLN A 88 -4.12 -10.71 -0.39
C GLN A 88 -4.93 -9.76 -1.28
N THR A 89 -4.34 -8.63 -1.68
CA THR A 89 -5.01 -7.67 -2.58
C THR A 89 -5.36 -8.31 -3.92
N ARG A 90 -4.51 -9.22 -4.44
CA ARG A 90 -4.82 -10.00 -5.65
C ARG A 90 -5.99 -10.96 -5.48
N LYS A 91 -6.11 -11.60 -4.31
CA LYS A 91 -7.25 -12.49 -4.00
C LYS A 91 -8.56 -11.71 -3.97
N VAL A 92 -8.59 -10.57 -3.26
CA VAL A 92 -9.77 -9.70 -3.20
C VAL A 92 -10.10 -9.14 -4.58
N ALA A 93 -9.10 -8.70 -5.34
CA ALA A 93 -9.30 -8.22 -6.71
C ALA A 93 -9.90 -9.28 -7.63
N ALA A 94 -9.55 -10.55 -7.43
CA ALA A 94 -10.11 -11.66 -8.20
C ALA A 94 -11.56 -11.98 -7.81
N SER A 95 -11.96 -11.68 -6.57
CA SER A 95 -13.32 -11.87 -6.06
C SER A 95 -14.24 -10.66 -6.30
N ALA A 96 -13.68 -9.46 -6.47
CA ALA A 96 -14.43 -8.24 -6.71
C ALA A 96 -15.30 -8.34 -7.97
N GLU A 97 -16.62 -8.15 -7.82
CA GLU A 97 -17.57 -8.20 -8.95
C GLU A 97 -17.59 -6.89 -9.75
N ALA A 98 -17.22 -5.77 -9.11
CA ALA A 98 -17.23 -4.45 -9.72
C ALA A 98 -15.93 -4.15 -10.47
N SER A 99 -16.02 -3.82 -11.75
CA SER A 99 -14.84 -3.47 -12.57
C SER A 99 -14.09 -2.23 -12.07
N ALA A 100 -14.78 -1.32 -11.38
CA ALA A 100 -14.15 -0.18 -10.72
C ALA A 100 -13.21 -0.70 -9.62
N GLU A 101 -13.73 -1.42 -8.63
CA GLU A 101 -12.96 -1.97 -7.51
C GLU A 101 -11.78 -2.86 -7.95
N GLN A 102 -11.97 -3.69 -8.98
CA GLN A 102 -10.89 -4.47 -9.60
C GLN A 102 -9.74 -3.59 -10.10
N THR A 103 -10.07 -2.47 -10.76
CA THR A 103 -9.06 -1.52 -11.29
C THR A 103 -8.28 -0.88 -10.15
N GLU A 104 -8.98 -0.54 -9.06
CA GLU A 104 -8.41 0.12 -7.90
C GLU A 104 -7.47 -0.82 -7.13
N LEU A 105 -7.89 -2.05 -6.90
CA LEU A 105 -7.07 -3.09 -6.27
C LEU A 105 -5.86 -3.45 -7.14
N ALA A 106 -6.02 -3.49 -8.47
CA ALA A 106 -4.91 -3.69 -9.41
C ALA A 106 -3.86 -2.56 -9.33
N GLN A 107 -4.29 -1.31 -9.16
CA GLN A 107 -3.38 -0.18 -8.99
C GLN A 107 -2.69 -0.20 -7.61
N LEU A 108 -3.40 -0.60 -6.56
CA LEU A 108 -2.79 -0.86 -5.25
C LEU A 108 -1.71 -1.94 -5.35
N ILE A 109 -1.99 -3.06 -6.03
CA ILE A 109 -1.01 -4.13 -6.28
C ILE A 109 0.23 -3.59 -7.00
N ALA A 110 0.06 -2.83 -8.09
CA ALA A 110 1.18 -2.28 -8.85
C ALA A 110 2.05 -1.35 -7.99
N THR A 111 1.43 -0.62 -7.08
CA THR A 111 2.12 0.25 -6.12
C THR A 111 2.93 -0.56 -5.13
N LEU A 112 2.31 -1.55 -4.48
CA LEU A 112 2.96 -2.42 -3.50
C LEU A 112 4.13 -3.19 -4.15
N GLU A 113 3.96 -3.65 -5.39
CA GLU A 113 5.03 -4.28 -6.18
C GLU A 113 6.18 -3.30 -6.46
N ASN A 114 5.89 -2.02 -6.72
CA ASN A 114 6.91 -0.99 -6.87
C ASN A 114 7.68 -0.81 -5.55
N LEU A 115 6.96 -0.56 -4.45
CA LEU A 115 7.57 -0.38 -3.12
C LEU A 115 8.41 -1.60 -2.70
N HIS A 116 7.92 -2.82 -2.97
CA HIS A 116 8.68 -4.04 -2.71
C HIS A 116 10.01 -4.07 -3.48
N ARG A 117 10.00 -3.68 -4.77
CA ARG A 117 11.23 -3.56 -5.56
C ARG A 117 12.19 -2.53 -4.97
N GLN A 118 11.68 -1.39 -4.49
CA GLN A 118 12.50 -0.34 -3.87
C GLN A 118 13.19 -0.86 -2.59
N VAL A 119 12.43 -1.45 -1.68
CA VAL A 119 12.96 -2.01 -0.43
C VAL A 119 13.98 -3.13 -0.71
N ALA A 120 13.73 -3.97 -1.72
CA ALA A 120 14.67 -5.01 -2.14
C ALA A 120 15.97 -4.42 -2.74
N GLN A 121 15.90 -3.29 -3.44
CA GLN A 121 17.07 -2.58 -3.96
C GLN A 121 17.91 -1.96 -2.84
N GLU A 122 17.28 -1.31 -1.87
CA GLU A 122 17.98 -0.73 -0.71
C GLU A 122 18.66 -1.80 0.17
N SER A 123 18.03 -2.98 0.27
CA SER A 123 18.61 -4.16 0.96
C SER A 123 19.89 -4.67 0.31
N THR A 124 20.08 -4.45 -1.00
CA THR A 124 21.24 -4.97 -1.76
C THR A 124 22.45 -4.02 -1.66
N GLN A 125 22.27 -2.78 -1.20
CA GLN A 125 23.33 -1.77 -1.10
C GLN A 125 23.92 -1.60 0.31
N ASN A 126 23.44 -2.31 1.34
CA ASN A 126 23.99 -2.29 2.71
C ASN A 126 24.89 -3.49 3.02
#